data_AF-A0A378LP85-F1
#
_entry.id   AF-A0A378LP85-F1
#
_cell.length_a   1.000
_cell.length_b   1.000
_cell.length_c   1.000
_cell.angle_alpha   90.00
_cell.angle_beta   90.00
_cell.angle_gamma   90.00
#
_symmetry.space_group_name_H-M   'P 1'
#
loop_
_entity.id
_entity.type
_entity.pdbx_description
1 polymer ?
#
loop_
_entity_poly.entity_id
_entity_poly.type
_entity_poly.pdbx_seq_one_letter_code
_entity_poly.pdbx_strand_id
1 'polypeptide(L)'
;MPGNVVSPDSSKKITITHVKMQHSPVALDWWTYQLSGQNNKQFESENCEEEIAASQFAVAQYILTHPEHIVVHEGLSELWSSEQIDLENETTQRIRRNFSKGTFNKSFDELSPEQKNLLREKHGAPLLLYLGLIDVLYPSASLETSQTLAQEIRALNGNYRTLPNIEQRFRMQREKEAIIFSKSAADNTGVTKILLVYGGIHHFEYALDSVQDGTLVLAEPVDLCQVFIPNKAEPLQTNLAVNEFNLWSSSTKKAFTSDVHSLLESNEHDDENNNKLT
;
A
#
# COMPACT_ATOMS: atom_id res chain seq x y z
N MET A 1 -14.55 30.37 -44.43
CA MET A 1 -14.27 30.58 -42.99
C MET A 1 -13.73 29.27 -42.45
N PRO A 2 -12.47 29.21 -42.02
CA PRO A 2 -11.91 27.99 -41.44
C PRO A 2 -12.53 27.75 -40.06
N GLY A 3 -13.01 26.53 -39.85
CA GLY A 3 -13.67 26.11 -38.62
C GLY A 3 -12.71 26.13 -37.43
N ASN A 4 -13.20 26.59 -36.30
CA ASN A 4 -12.53 26.39 -35.02
C ASN A 4 -12.41 24.89 -34.77
N VAL A 5 -11.18 24.39 -34.86
CA VAL A 5 -10.81 23.12 -34.25
C VAL A 5 -10.89 23.36 -32.74
N VAL A 6 -11.97 22.87 -32.14
CA VAL A 6 -12.06 22.73 -30.69
C VAL A 6 -10.94 21.76 -30.31
N SER A 7 -9.89 22.29 -29.67
CA SER A 7 -8.86 21.45 -29.07
C SER A 7 -9.53 20.44 -28.14
N PRO A 8 -9.14 19.16 -28.19
CA PRO A 8 -9.68 18.17 -27.28
C PRO A 8 -9.46 18.66 -25.86
N ASP A 9 -10.56 18.74 -25.11
CA ASP A 9 -10.62 19.09 -23.69
C ASP A 9 -9.42 18.50 -22.95
N SER A 10 -8.69 19.34 -22.21
CA SER A 10 -7.66 18.89 -21.29
C SER A 10 -8.36 18.05 -20.21
N SER A 11 -8.49 16.75 -20.46
CA SER A 11 -9.14 15.81 -19.55
C SER A 11 -8.51 15.96 -18.17
N LYS A 12 -9.37 16.23 -17.17
CA LYS A 12 -8.97 16.48 -15.79
C LYS A 12 -8.14 15.30 -15.31
N LYS A 13 -6.86 15.53 -15.01
CA LYS A 13 -5.93 14.47 -14.59
C LYS A 13 -6.38 13.89 -13.26
N ILE A 14 -6.40 12.56 -13.16
CA ILE A 14 -6.64 11.83 -11.91
C ILE A 14 -5.27 11.49 -11.32
N THR A 15 -5.00 12.02 -10.14
CA THR A 15 -3.75 11.82 -9.41
C THR A 15 -3.93 10.75 -8.36
N ILE A 16 -3.13 9.69 -8.45
CA ILE A 16 -3.12 8.57 -7.52
C ILE A 16 -1.85 8.66 -6.68
N THR A 17 -2.01 8.76 -5.36
CA THR A 17 -0.90 8.72 -4.39
C THR A 17 -0.92 7.36 -3.73
N HIS A 18 0.13 6.55 -3.93
CA HIS A 18 0.30 5.31 -3.16
C HIS A 18 0.70 5.65 -1.74
N VAL A 19 -0.21 5.43 -0.80
CA VAL A 19 0.04 5.53 0.64
C VAL A 19 0.45 4.15 1.11
N LYS A 20 1.75 3.94 1.28
CA LYS A 20 2.31 2.65 1.69
C LYS A 20 1.97 2.40 3.15
N MET A 21 1.39 1.25 3.42
CA MET A 21 1.09 0.81 4.76
C MET A 21 1.75 -0.52 5.09
N GLN A 22 2.10 -0.71 6.36
CA GLN A 22 2.44 -2.00 6.93
C GLN A 22 1.18 -2.57 7.57
N HIS A 23 0.75 -3.74 7.11
CA HIS A 23 -0.36 -4.48 7.69
C HIS A 23 0.08 -5.90 7.96
N SER A 24 -0.64 -6.59 8.84
CA SER A 24 -0.36 -8.00 9.12
C SER A 24 -0.38 -8.79 7.80
N PRO A 25 0.68 -9.54 7.47
CA PRO A 25 0.56 -10.53 6.41
C PRO A 25 -0.48 -11.57 6.80
N VAL A 26 -1.04 -12.25 5.81
CA VAL A 26 -2.07 -13.29 5.94
C VAL A 26 -1.69 -14.42 6.92
N ALA A 27 -0.42 -14.50 7.33
CA ALA A 27 -0.02 -15.03 8.63
C ALA A 27 1.22 -14.30 9.15
N LEU A 28 1.22 -13.86 10.42
CA LEU A 28 2.43 -13.41 11.14
C LEU A 28 3.59 -14.42 11.00
N ASP A 29 3.25 -15.70 10.87
CA ASP A 29 4.19 -16.81 10.67
C ASP A 29 5.01 -16.70 9.37
N TRP A 30 4.50 -16.04 8.33
CA TRP A 30 5.20 -15.91 7.05
C TRP A 30 6.37 -14.93 7.12
N TRP A 31 6.18 -13.78 7.77
CA TRP A 31 7.26 -12.82 8.02
C TRP A 31 8.26 -13.37 9.02
N THR A 32 7.76 -14.02 10.08
CA THR A 32 8.60 -14.76 11.03
C THR A 32 9.44 -15.81 10.31
N TYR A 33 8.90 -16.54 9.32
CA TYR A 33 9.67 -17.52 8.53
C TYR A 33 10.71 -16.87 7.59
N GLN A 34 10.35 -15.77 6.92
CA GLN A 34 11.24 -15.09 5.98
C GLN A 34 12.40 -14.39 6.68
N LEU A 35 12.17 -13.86 7.89
CA LEU A 35 13.18 -13.23 8.72
C LEU A 35 13.94 -14.25 9.60
N SER A 36 13.29 -15.29 10.13
CA SER A 36 13.96 -16.37 10.91
C SER A 36 14.80 -17.34 10.08
N GLY A 37 14.82 -17.21 8.75
CA GLY A 37 15.91 -17.72 7.91
C GLY A 37 17.29 -17.19 8.35
N GLN A 38 17.32 -16.12 9.16
CA GLN A 38 18.46 -15.59 9.88
C GLN A 38 18.34 -15.83 11.40
N ASN A 39 18.36 -17.09 11.86
CA ASN A 39 18.75 -17.53 13.22
C ASN A 39 18.21 -16.83 14.50
N ASN A 40 17.22 -15.93 14.46
CA ASN A 40 16.74 -15.22 15.65
C ASN A 40 15.22 -15.38 15.84
N LYS A 41 14.81 -16.51 16.42
CA LYS A 41 13.40 -16.80 16.79
C LYS A 41 12.79 -15.84 17.84
N GLN A 42 13.59 -14.94 18.42
CA GLN A 42 13.20 -14.12 19.56
C GLN A 42 12.99 -12.63 19.21
N PHE A 43 13.16 -12.23 17.94
CA PHE A 43 13.20 -10.81 17.57
C PHE A 43 11.88 -10.21 17.04
N GLU A 44 10.87 -10.97 16.60
CA GLU A 44 10.02 -10.46 15.50
C GLU A 44 8.49 -10.57 15.58
N SER A 45 7.86 -10.95 16.70
CA SER A 45 6.38 -10.88 16.80
C SER A 45 5.90 -9.54 17.35
N GLU A 46 6.23 -9.19 18.60
CA GLU A 46 5.73 -7.98 19.26
C GLU A 46 6.23 -6.69 18.60
N ASN A 47 7.50 -6.68 18.16
CA ASN A 47 8.09 -5.54 17.43
C ASN A 47 7.37 -5.28 16.09
N CYS A 48 6.96 -6.34 15.39
CA CYS A 48 6.21 -6.26 14.14
C CYS A 48 4.77 -5.76 14.39
N GLU A 49 4.16 -6.15 15.51
CA GLU A 49 2.81 -5.71 15.89
C GLU A 49 2.75 -4.21 16.20
N GLU A 50 3.72 -3.67 16.94
CA GLU A 50 3.79 -2.23 17.20
C GLU A 50 4.07 -1.43 15.93
N GLU A 51 4.94 -1.92 15.04
CA GLU A 51 5.23 -1.27 13.76
C GLU A 51 4.01 -1.25 12.84
N ILE A 52 3.25 -2.35 12.77
CA ILE A 52 1.96 -2.39 12.08
C ILE A 52 1.01 -1.35 12.69
N ALA A 53 0.83 -1.35 14.01
CA ALA A 53 -0.06 -0.40 14.67
C ALA A 53 0.36 1.07 14.42
N ALA A 54 1.66 1.37 14.46
CA ALA A 54 2.21 2.69 14.19
C ALA A 54 1.97 3.11 12.74
N SER A 55 2.22 2.22 11.78
CA SER A 55 1.92 2.44 10.37
C SER A 55 0.44 2.73 10.14
N GLN A 56 -0.45 1.91 10.71
CA GLN A 56 -1.89 2.10 10.59
C GLN A 56 -2.37 3.41 11.24
N PHE A 57 -1.74 3.82 12.34
CA PHE A 57 -2.02 5.12 12.97
C PHE A 57 -1.62 6.28 12.06
N ALA A 58 -0.41 6.22 11.48
CA ALA A 58 0.08 7.22 10.53
C ALA A 58 -0.80 7.30 9.27
N VAL A 59 -1.26 6.15 8.73
CA VAL A 59 -2.22 6.10 7.62
C VAL A 59 -3.50 6.84 7.98
N ALA A 60 -4.06 6.58 9.17
CA ALA A 60 -5.27 7.25 9.61
C ALA A 60 -5.06 8.77 9.74
N GLN A 61 -3.95 9.20 10.33
CA GLN A 61 -3.60 10.63 10.41
C GLN A 61 -3.46 11.26 9.02
N TYR A 62 -2.77 10.59 8.10
CA TYR A 62 -2.55 11.08 6.74
C TYR A 62 -3.85 11.21 5.95
N ILE A 63 -4.79 10.27 6.08
CA ILE A 63 -6.11 10.39 5.45
C ILE A 63 -6.85 11.61 6.00
N LEU A 64 -6.83 11.83 7.32
CA LEU A 64 -7.52 12.95 7.95
C LEU A 64 -6.96 14.33 7.56
N THR A 65 -5.68 14.41 7.18
CA THR A 65 -5.09 15.66 6.65
C THR A 65 -5.42 15.92 5.18
N HIS A 66 -6.07 14.97 4.50
CA HIS A 66 -6.42 15.01 3.07
C HIS A 66 -7.92 14.79 2.83
N PRO A 67 -8.81 15.59 3.44
CA PRO A 67 -10.26 15.37 3.39
C PRO A 67 -10.87 15.54 1.99
N GLU A 68 -10.14 16.13 1.04
CA GLU A 68 -10.58 16.29 -0.35
C GLU A 68 -10.22 15.08 -1.25
N HIS A 69 -9.55 14.08 -0.70
CA HIS A 69 -9.16 12.88 -1.43
C HIS A 69 -10.16 11.75 -1.25
N ILE A 70 -10.25 10.91 -2.28
CA ILE A 70 -10.88 9.59 -2.17
C ILE A 70 -9.89 8.60 -1.59
N VAL A 71 -10.36 7.70 -0.74
CA VAL A 71 -9.56 6.59 -0.22
C VAL A 71 -9.96 5.30 -0.93
N VAL A 72 -9.01 4.75 -1.68
CA VAL A 72 -9.08 3.38 -2.25
C VAL A 72 -8.23 2.49 -1.36
N HIS A 73 -8.80 1.39 -0.87
CA HIS A 73 -8.14 0.56 0.15
C HIS A 73 -7.86 -0.86 -0.36
N GLU A 74 -6.65 -1.32 -0.11
CA GLU A 74 -6.19 -2.67 -0.46
C GLU A 74 -7.16 -3.78 -0.03
N GLY A 75 -7.38 -4.72 -0.95
CA GLY A 75 -8.09 -5.97 -0.68
C GLY A 75 -9.61 -5.81 -0.54
N LEU A 76 -10.14 -4.58 -0.60
CA LEU A 76 -11.58 -4.35 -0.67
C LEU A 76 -12.07 -4.68 -2.09
N SER A 77 -13.06 -5.57 -2.16
CA SER A 77 -13.76 -5.93 -3.40
C SER A 77 -15.06 -5.18 -3.61
N GLU A 78 -15.54 -4.51 -2.57
CA GLU A 78 -16.81 -3.79 -2.54
C GLU A 78 -16.62 -2.43 -1.87
N LEU A 79 -17.48 -1.48 -2.23
CA LEU A 79 -17.52 -0.15 -1.62
C LEU A 79 -18.11 -0.27 -0.21
N TRP A 80 -17.43 0.30 0.78
CA TRP A 80 -17.92 0.38 2.16
C TRP A 80 -18.31 1.81 2.49
N SER A 81 -19.55 2.00 2.95
CA SER A 81 -20.07 3.31 3.38
C SER A 81 -20.28 3.35 4.90
N SER A 82 -19.98 4.50 5.50
CA SER A 82 -20.25 4.76 6.92
C SER A 82 -21.74 4.66 7.27
N GLU A 83 -22.63 4.90 6.30
CA GLU A 83 -24.08 4.77 6.46
C GLU A 83 -24.54 3.31 6.63
N GLN A 84 -23.74 2.36 6.14
CA GLN A 84 -24.04 0.92 6.19
C GLN A 84 -23.47 0.24 7.44
N ILE A 85 -22.78 1.00 8.30
CA ILE A 85 -22.14 0.46 9.49
C ILE A 85 -23.19 0.16 10.54
N ASP A 86 -23.28 -1.11 10.92
CA ASP A 86 -24.05 -1.54 12.08
C ASP A 86 -23.40 -0.98 13.37
N LEU A 87 -24.12 -0.09 14.03
CA LEU A 87 -23.70 0.56 15.27
C LEU A 87 -23.79 -0.37 16.48
N GLU A 88 -24.58 -1.44 16.39
CA GLU A 88 -24.71 -2.44 17.45
C GLU A 88 -23.68 -3.56 17.32
N ASN A 89 -22.95 -3.61 16.20
CA ASN A 89 -21.86 -4.56 16.00
C ASN A 89 -20.77 -4.37 17.06
N GLU A 90 -20.35 -5.47 17.68
CA GLU A 90 -19.34 -5.48 18.75
C GLU A 90 -18.03 -4.79 18.34
N THR A 91 -17.58 -5.01 17.09
CA THR A 91 -16.37 -4.35 16.57
C THR A 91 -16.56 -2.84 16.49
N THR A 92 -17.69 -2.38 15.94
CA THR A 92 -18.00 -0.94 15.84
C THR A 92 -18.04 -0.29 17.22
N GLN A 93 -18.71 -0.92 18.19
CA GLN A 93 -18.78 -0.42 19.56
C GLN A 93 -17.39 -0.39 20.22
N ARG A 94 -16.59 -1.44 20.05
CA ARG A 94 -15.22 -1.52 20.60
C ARG A 94 -14.33 -0.41 20.05
N ILE A 95 -14.41 -0.13 18.74
CA ILE A 95 -13.67 0.99 18.10
C ILE A 95 -14.15 2.33 18.67
N ARG A 96 -15.45 2.60 18.66
CA ARG A 96 -16.01 3.90 19.10
C ARG A 96 -15.81 4.19 20.60
N ARG A 97 -15.67 3.16 21.44
CA ARG A 97 -15.31 3.32 22.86
C ARG A 97 -13.85 3.73 23.05
N ASN A 98 -12.96 3.26 22.18
CA ASN A 98 -11.52 3.45 22.33
C ASN A 98 -10.99 4.63 21.50
N PHE A 99 -11.66 4.99 20.40
CA PHE A 99 -11.22 6.06 19.51
C PHE A 99 -12.25 7.18 19.40
N SER A 100 -11.72 8.38 19.20
CA SER A 100 -12.48 9.58 18.89
C SER A 100 -11.72 10.38 17.83
N LYS A 101 -12.35 11.42 17.27
CA LYS A 101 -11.65 12.37 16.38
C LYS A 101 -10.37 12.93 16.99
N GLY A 102 -10.38 13.21 18.30
CA GLY A 102 -9.22 13.76 19.00
C GLY A 102 -8.08 12.77 19.22
N THR A 103 -8.30 11.46 19.05
CA THR A 103 -7.26 10.44 19.22
C THR A 103 -6.13 10.63 18.21
N PHE A 104 -6.45 11.02 16.98
CA PHE A 104 -5.47 11.18 15.89
C PHE A 104 -4.65 12.46 15.95
N ASN A 105 -4.91 13.34 16.94
CA ASN A 105 -4.06 14.51 17.19
C ASN A 105 -2.89 14.19 18.13
N LYS A 106 -2.84 12.98 18.69
CA LYS A 106 -1.82 12.56 19.67
C LYS A 106 -0.61 11.93 19.00
N SER A 107 0.48 11.82 19.76
CA SER A 107 1.58 10.92 19.39
C SER A 107 1.15 9.44 19.51
N PHE A 108 1.75 8.56 18.70
CA PHE A 108 1.52 7.11 18.77
C PHE A 108 1.82 6.53 20.16
N ASP A 109 2.84 7.07 20.84
CA ASP A 109 3.23 6.62 22.19
C ASP A 109 2.18 6.90 23.26
N GLU A 110 1.27 7.84 23.00
CA GLU A 110 0.17 8.19 23.91
C GLU A 110 -1.05 7.27 23.73
N LEU A 111 -1.02 6.35 22.75
CA LEU A 111 -2.10 5.40 22.54
C LEU A 111 -2.05 4.31 23.61
N SER A 112 -3.23 3.93 24.10
CA SER A 112 -3.36 2.78 25.00
C SER A 112 -3.01 1.48 24.27
N PRO A 113 -2.60 0.43 25.00
CA PRO A 113 -2.36 -0.89 24.39
C PRO A 113 -3.54 -1.40 23.57
N GLU A 114 -4.77 -1.16 24.04
CA GLU A 114 -5.99 -1.54 23.33
C GLU A 114 -6.19 -0.76 22.02
N GLN A 115 -5.85 0.54 22.00
CA GLN A 115 -5.87 1.33 20.76
C GLN A 115 -4.86 0.80 19.74
N LYS A 116 -3.62 0.52 20.18
CA LYS A 116 -2.59 -0.06 19.31
C LYS A 116 -3.03 -1.41 18.75
N ASN A 117 -3.62 -2.27 19.59
CA ASN A 117 -4.14 -3.56 19.15
C ASN A 117 -5.27 -3.43 18.12
N LEU A 118 -6.22 -2.51 18.33
CA LEU A 118 -7.30 -2.24 17.37
C LEU A 118 -6.79 -1.70 16.03
N LEU A 119 -5.75 -0.86 16.03
CA LEU A 119 -5.12 -0.38 14.79
C LEU A 119 -4.53 -1.53 13.97
N ARG A 120 -3.88 -2.49 14.64
CA ARG A 120 -3.35 -3.70 14.01
C ARG A 120 -4.46 -4.59 13.45
N GLU A 121 -5.53 -4.80 14.22
CA GLU A 121 -6.61 -5.73 13.84
C GLU A 121 -7.54 -5.17 12.75
N LYS A 122 -7.78 -3.87 12.75
CA LYS A 122 -8.85 -3.24 11.95
C LYS A 122 -8.33 -2.26 10.89
N HIS A 123 -7.03 -1.99 10.88
CA HIS A 123 -6.34 -1.07 9.97
C HIS A 123 -6.82 0.39 10.14
N GLY A 124 -5.99 1.34 9.72
CA GLY A 124 -6.23 2.77 9.91
C GLY A 124 -7.47 3.26 9.16
N ALA A 125 -7.57 2.97 7.86
CA ALA A 125 -8.65 3.49 7.03
C ALA A 125 -10.04 2.93 7.41
N PRO A 126 -10.24 1.61 7.61
CA PRO A 126 -11.52 1.08 8.08
C PRO A 126 -11.92 1.62 9.46
N LEU A 127 -10.94 1.82 10.35
CA LEU A 127 -11.20 2.42 11.66
C LEU A 127 -11.77 3.84 11.53
N LEU A 128 -11.25 4.67 10.63
CA LEU A 128 -11.84 5.99 10.34
C LEU A 128 -13.28 5.89 9.83
N LEU A 129 -13.58 4.90 8.99
CA LEU A 129 -14.93 4.64 8.48
C LEU A 129 -15.89 4.27 9.64
N TYR A 130 -15.48 3.35 10.54
CA TYR A 130 -16.27 2.97 11.73
C TYR A 130 -16.56 4.14 12.68
N LEU A 131 -15.65 5.12 12.74
CA LEU A 131 -15.84 6.35 13.51
C LEU A 131 -16.69 7.40 12.79
N GLY A 132 -17.02 7.21 11.51
CA GLY A 132 -17.69 8.21 10.68
C GLY A 132 -16.81 9.45 10.42
N LEU A 133 -15.49 9.27 10.40
CA LEU A 133 -14.53 10.34 10.09
C LEU A 133 -14.20 10.43 8.60
N ILE A 134 -14.52 9.38 7.86
CA ILE A 134 -14.60 9.35 6.39
C ILE A 134 -15.92 8.68 6.01
N ASP A 135 -16.48 9.06 4.88
CA ASP A 135 -17.80 8.58 4.48
C ASP A 135 -17.74 7.24 3.75
N VAL A 136 -16.70 7.02 2.93
CA VAL A 136 -16.61 5.89 2.00
C VAL A 136 -15.18 5.38 1.87
N LEU A 137 -15.03 4.06 1.82
CA LEU A 137 -13.84 3.38 1.33
C LEU A 137 -14.15 2.68 -0.01
N TYR A 138 -13.34 2.98 -1.02
CA TYR A 138 -13.50 2.44 -2.36
C TYR A 138 -12.68 1.14 -2.52
N PRO A 139 -13.21 0.18 -3.33
CA PRO A 139 -12.53 -1.07 -3.58
C PRO A 139 -11.25 -0.87 -4.39
N SER A 140 -10.29 -1.78 -4.24
CA SER A 140 -9.06 -1.82 -5.03
C SER A 140 -8.92 -3.09 -5.87
N ALA A 141 -9.88 -4.01 -5.78
CA ALA A 141 -9.82 -5.32 -6.41
C ALA A 141 -11.21 -5.75 -6.88
N SER A 142 -11.25 -6.62 -7.88
CA SER A 142 -12.49 -7.25 -8.29
C SER A 142 -12.94 -8.30 -7.26
N LEU A 143 -14.24 -8.57 -7.20
CA LEU A 143 -14.78 -9.64 -6.38
C LEU A 143 -14.19 -11.01 -6.80
N GLU A 144 -14.04 -11.24 -8.10
CA GLU A 144 -13.47 -12.47 -8.64
C GLU A 144 -12.01 -12.68 -8.20
N THR A 145 -11.16 -11.66 -8.36
CA THR A 145 -9.76 -11.74 -7.92
C THR A 145 -9.66 -11.94 -6.41
N SER A 146 -10.47 -11.21 -5.63
CA SER A 146 -10.48 -11.33 -4.17
C SER A 146 -10.92 -12.72 -3.70
N GLN A 147 -11.96 -13.28 -4.32
CA GLN A 147 -12.45 -14.62 -4.02
C GLN A 147 -11.43 -15.69 -4.41
N THR A 148 -10.83 -15.59 -5.59
CA THR A 148 -9.84 -16.56 -6.07
C THR A 148 -8.61 -16.56 -5.16
N LEU A 149 -8.07 -15.38 -4.84
CA LEU A 149 -6.95 -15.24 -3.92
C LEU A 149 -7.28 -15.84 -2.54
N ALA A 150 -8.46 -15.54 -1.99
CA ALA A 150 -8.89 -16.07 -0.70
C ALA A 150 -9.04 -17.60 -0.72
N GLN A 151 -9.56 -18.18 -1.80
CA GLN A 151 -9.70 -19.62 -1.97
C GLN A 151 -8.34 -20.31 -2.00
N GLU A 152 -7.38 -19.77 -2.74
CA GLU A 152 -6.04 -20.35 -2.82
C GLU A 152 -5.26 -20.24 -1.51
N ILE A 153 -5.37 -19.11 -0.81
CA ILE A 153 -4.81 -18.94 0.53
C ILE A 153 -5.41 -19.98 1.48
N ARG A 154 -6.73 -20.19 1.45
CA ARG A 154 -7.40 -21.22 2.27
C ARG A 154 -6.93 -22.62 1.91
N ALA A 155 -6.72 -22.90 0.63
CA ALA A 155 -6.23 -24.19 0.14
C ALA A 155 -4.80 -24.50 0.61
N LEU A 156 -4.03 -23.52 1.07
CA LEU A 156 -2.71 -23.77 1.67
C LEU A 156 -2.78 -24.62 2.93
N ASN A 157 -3.89 -24.58 3.68
CA ASN A 157 -4.08 -25.34 4.92
C ASN A 157 -2.88 -25.22 5.89
N GLY A 158 -2.35 -24.00 6.06
CA GLY A 158 -1.19 -23.72 6.91
C GLY A 158 0.19 -23.89 6.25
N ASN A 159 0.26 -24.25 4.96
CA ASN A 159 1.52 -24.27 4.20
C ASN A 159 1.91 -22.87 3.70
N TYR A 160 2.38 -22.02 4.61
CA TYR A 160 2.72 -20.63 4.30
C TYR A 160 3.97 -20.47 3.41
N ARG A 161 4.74 -21.54 3.17
CA ARG A 161 5.93 -21.49 2.29
C ARG A 161 5.58 -21.19 0.82
N THR A 162 4.36 -21.50 0.40
CA THR A 162 3.88 -21.26 -0.96
C THR A 162 3.16 -19.92 -1.11
N LEU A 163 2.97 -19.17 -0.02
CA LEU A 163 2.34 -17.85 -0.05
C LEU A 163 3.07 -16.84 -0.97
N PRO A 164 4.41 -16.78 -1.04
CA PRO A 164 5.11 -15.90 -1.99
C PRO A 164 4.74 -16.18 -3.45
N ASN A 165 4.55 -17.45 -3.82
CA ASN A 165 4.23 -17.82 -5.20
C ASN A 165 2.80 -17.39 -5.57
N ILE A 166 1.87 -17.49 -4.62
CA ILE A 166 0.51 -16.98 -4.80
C ILE A 166 0.55 -15.46 -4.90
N GLU A 167 1.23 -14.80 -3.95
CA GLU A 167 1.37 -13.34 -3.94
C GLU A 167 1.94 -12.84 -5.28
N GLN A 168 3.07 -13.40 -5.74
CA GLN A 168 3.71 -13.02 -6.99
C GLN A 168 2.80 -13.19 -8.22
N ARG A 169 2.00 -14.26 -8.26
CA ARG A 169 1.07 -14.51 -9.38
C ARG A 169 -0.07 -13.50 -9.42
N PHE A 170 -0.59 -13.10 -8.25
CA PHE A 170 -1.70 -12.16 -8.18
C PHE A 170 -1.26 -10.70 -8.13
N ARG A 171 0.01 -10.39 -7.82
CA ARG A 171 0.50 -9.03 -7.63
C ARG A 171 0.18 -8.11 -8.81
N MET A 172 0.61 -8.48 -10.02
CA MET A 172 0.39 -7.66 -11.22
C MET A 172 -1.09 -7.41 -11.50
N GLN A 173 -1.94 -8.44 -11.33
CA GLN A 173 -3.38 -8.31 -11.52
C GLN A 173 -3.98 -7.35 -10.49
N ARG A 174 -3.63 -7.51 -9.20
CA ARG A 174 -4.12 -6.66 -8.11
C ARG A 174 -3.68 -5.21 -8.25
N GLU A 175 -2.44 -4.98 -8.67
CA GLU A 175 -1.93 -3.63 -8.91
C GLU A 175 -2.67 -2.95 -10.06
N LYS A 176 -2.89 -3.68 -11.16
CA LYS A 176 -3.66 -3.20 -12.31
C LYS A 176 -5.10 -2.88 -11.92
N GLU A 177 -5.76 -3.78 -11.18
CA GLU A 177 -7.12 -3.55 -10.70
C GLU A 177 -7.19 -2.32 -9.80
N ALA A 178 -6.24 -2.14 -8.88
CA ALA A 178 -6.23 -0.98 -8.00
C ALA A 178 -6.18 0.35 -8.78
N ILE A 179 -5.42 0.42 -9.88
CA ILE A 179 -5.39 1.59 -10.77
C ILE A 179 -6.75 1.79 -11.49
N ILE A 180 -7.34 0.71 -12.00
CA ILE A 180 -8.64 0.76 -12.67
C ILE A 180 -9.75 1.22 -11.70
N PHE A 181 -9.80 0.63 -10.51
CA PHE A 181 -10.79 1.00 -9.49
C PHE A 181 -10.59 2.41 -8.95
N SER A 182 -9.33 2.88 -8.86
CA SER A 182 -9.03 4.28 -8.57
C SER A 182 -9.68 5.20 -9.61
N LYS A 183 -9.49 4.91 -10.90
CA LYS A 183 -10.16 5.67 -11.96
C LYS A 183 -11.68 5.64 -11.82
N SER A 184 -12.27 4.46 -11.61
CA SER A 184 -13.72 4.31 -11.45
C SER A 184 -14.25 5.12 -10.25
N ALA A 185 -13.52 5.15 -9.15
CA ALA A 185 -13.88 5.95 -7.97
C ALA A 185 -13.87 7.46 -8.30
N ALA A 186 -12.86 7.94 -9.03
CA ALA A 186 -12.80 9.33 -9.48
C ALA A 186 -13.94 9.68 -10.45
N ASP A 187 -14.22 8.81 -11.42
CA ASP A 187 -15.30 9.03 -12.39
C ASP A 187 -16.68 9.11 -11.70
N ASN A 188 -16.93 8.24 -10.70
CA ASN A 188 -18.19 8.17 -9.98
C ASN A 188 -18.46 9.39 -9.08
N THR A 189 -17.42 10.11 -8.67
CA THR A 189 -17.49 11.18 -7.67
C THR A 189 -17.15 12.57 -8.22
N GLY A 190 -16.43 12.62 -9.35
CA GLY A 190 -15.82 13.84 -9.89
C GLY A 190 -14.55 14.32 -9.15
N VAL A 191 -14.12 13.60 -8.09
CA VAL A 191 -12.91 13.91 -7.32
C VAL A 191 -11.71 13.25 -7.97
N THR A 192 -10.67 14.04 -8.25
CA THR A 192 -9.52 13.57 -9.05
C THR A 192 -8.25 13.34 -8.24
N LYS A 193 -8.33 13.42 -6.91
CA LYS A 193 -7.22 13.09 -6.02
C LYS A 193 -7.55 11.83 -5.24
N ILE A 194 -6.65 10.85 -5.29
CA ILE A 194 -6.87 9.52 -4.73
C ILE A 194 -5.69 9.17 -3.82
N LEU A 195 -6.03 8.70 -2.63
CA LEU A 195 -5.13 7.97 -1.75
C LEU A 195 -5.36 6.49 -1.98
N LEU A 196 -4.40 5.83 -2.62
CA LEU A 196 -4.37 4.38 -2.78
C LEU A 196 -3.62 3.79 -1.59
N VAL A 197 -4.35 3.40 -0.54
CA VAL A 197 -3.81 2.82 0.69
C VAL A 197 -3.53 1.34 0.45
N TYR A 198 -2.24 0.99 0.35
CA TYR A 198 -1.79 -0.33 -0.09
C TYR A 198 -0.45 -0.71 0.53
N GLY A 199 -0.15 -2.01 0.61
CA GLY A 199 1.11 -2.56 1.10
C GLY A 199 2.34 -1.92 0.45
N GLY A 200 3.43 -1.78 1.21
CA GLY A 200 4.62 -1.06 0.77
C GLY A 200 5.44 -1.71 -0.36
N ILE A 201 5.20 -2.99 -0.66
CA ILE A 201 5.97 -3.79 -1.65
C ILE A 201 5.46 -3.66 -3.10
N HIS A 202 4.40 -2.88 -3.31
CA HIS A 202 3.72 -2.75 -4.60
C HIS A 202 4.34 -1.67 -5.49
N HIS A 203 4.35 -1.94 -6.81
CA HIS A 203 5.00 -1.11 -7.82
C HIS A 203 3.99 -0.64 -8.88
N PHE A 204 3.19 0.36 -8.52
CA PHE A 204 2.09 0.86 -9.36
C PHE A 204 2.53 1.54 -10.66
N GLU A 205 3.80 1.92 -10.79
CA GLU A 205 4.37 2.48 -12.02
C GLU A 205 4.21 1.52 -13.21
N TYR A 206 4.43 0.22 -13.00
CA TYR A 206 4.28 -0.78 -14.06
C TYR A 206 2.81 -1.06 -14.37
N ALA A 207 1.95 -1.05 -13.34
CA ALA A 207 0.52 -1.21 -13.51
C ALA A 207 -0.08 -0.04 -14.32
N LEU A 208 0.32 1.19 -14.02
CA LEU A 208 -0.12 2.39 -14.75
C LEU A 208 0.27 2.30 -16.24
N ASP A 209 1.52 1.96 -16.53
CA ASP A 209 2.02 1.79 -17.91
C ASP A 209 1.21 0.72 -18.68
N SER A 210 0.73 -0.33 -17.99
CA SER A 210 -0.09 -1.39 -18.59
C SER A 210 -1.54 -0.99 -18.88
N VAL A 211 -2.08 0.00 -18.17
CA VAL A 211 -3.46 0.49 -18.36
C VAL A 211 -3.55 1.44 -19.56
N GLN A 212 -2.45 2.11 -19.90
CA GLN A 212 -2.33 3.03 -21.05
C GLN A 212 -3.37 4.17 -21.06
N ASP A 213 -3.78 4.63 -19.87
CA ASP A 213 -4.73 5.74 -19.73
C ASP A 213 -4.00 7.05 -19.46
N GLY A 214 -3.99 7.93 -20.46
CA GLY A 214 -3.33 9.23 -20.39
C GLY A 214 -3.97 10.23 -19.40
N THR A 215 -5.11 9.92 -18.78
CA THR A 215 -5.73 10.75 -17.74
C THR A 215 -5.17 10.48 -16.34
N LEU A 216 -4.55 9.31 -16.15
CA LEU A 216 -4.03 8.86 -14.87
C LEU A 216 -2.58 9.31 -14.69
N VAL A 217 -2.24 9.77 -13.49
CA VAL A 217 -0.86 10.09 -13.09
C VAL A 217 -0.60 9.58 -11.68
N LEU A 218 0.61 9.05 -11.45
CA LEU A 218 1.08 8.73 -10.11
C LEU A 218 1.75 9.97 -9.51
N ALA A 219 1.38 10.29 -8.28
CA ALA A 219 2.16 11.18 -7.42
C ALA A 219 3.32 10.41 -6.78
N GLU A 220 4.21 11.14 -6.11
CA GLU A 220 5.24 10.54 -5.28
C GLU A 220 4.58 9.66 -4.19
N PRO A 221 5.04 8.40 -3.99
CA PRO A 221 4.47 7.55 -2.97
C PRO A 221 4.82 8.07 -1.58
N VAL A 222 3.88 7.92 -0.64
CA VAL A 222 4.09 8.26 0.76
C VAL A 222 4.35 6.99 1.54
N ASP A 223 5.55 6.87 2.11
CA ASP A 223 5.95 5.71 2.88
C ASP A 223 5.60 5.86 4.36
N LEU A 224 4.53 5.18 4.80
CA LEU A 224 4.12 5.14 6.20
C LEU A 224 4.45 3.79 6.85
N CYS A 225 5.32 2.98 6.26
CA CYS A 225 5.85 1.77 6.88
C CYS A 225 7.00 2.08 7.85
N GLN A 226 7.73 3.18 7.65
CA GLN A 226 8.91 3.55 8.44
C GLN A 226 8.60 4.51 9.60
N VAL A 227 7.53 4.25 10.36
CA VAL A 227 7.16 5.14 11.48
C VAL A 227 8.11 4.91 12.66
N PHE A 228 8.83 5.96 13.05
CA PHE A 228 9.78 5.94 14.16
C PHE A 228 9.07 5.73 15.50
N ILE A 229 9.49 4.70 16.26
CA ILE A 229 9.05 4.45 17.64
C ILE A 229 10.15 4.97 18.58
N PRO A 230 9.95 6.05 19.35
CA PRO A 230 10.98 6.78 20.09
C PRO A 230 11.86 6.01 21.07
N ASN A 231 11.47 4.80 21.47
CA ASN A 231 12.27 3.95 22.35
C ASN A 231 13.30 3.07 21.62
N LYS A 232 13.48 3.23 20.30
CA LYS A 232 14.53 2.55 19.50
C LYS A 232 15.61 3.57 19.08
N ALA A 233 16.67 3.73 19.88
CA ALA A 233 17.96 4.31 19.42
C ALA A 233 18.56 3.33 18.38
N GLU A 234 19.12 3.68 17.21
CA GLU A 234 19.89 4.83 16.71
C GLU A 234 19.61 5.06 15.18
N PRO A 235 20.12 6.14 14.54
CA PRO A 235 19.37 6.95 13.58
C PRO A 235 19.63 6.65 12.09
N LEU A 236 18.60 6.90 11.28
CA LEU A 236 18.78 7.56 9.98
C LEU A 236 17.94 8.84 10.03
N GLN A 237 18.59 9.99 9.80
CA GLN A 237 17.96 11.30 9.81
C GLN A 237 16.74 11.32 8.88
N THR A 238 15.54 11.25 9.44
CA THR A 238 14.35 11.75 8.76
C THR A 238 14.40 13.26 8.87
N ASN A 239 14.99 13.89 7.86
CA ASN A 239 14.63 15.25 7.53
C ASN A 239 13.12 15.22 7.26
N LEU A 240 12.32 15.63 8.26
CA LEU A 240 11.07 16.30 8.02
C LEU A 240 11.41 17.58 7.26
N ALA A 241 11.68 17.44 5.96
CA ALA A 241 11.83 18.57 5.06
C ALA A 241 10.44 19.13 4.82
N VAL A 242 10.07 20.09 5.67
CA VAL A 242 9.39 21.28 5.17
C VAL A 242 10.34 21.90 4.14
N ASN A 243 10.17 21.61 2.84
CA ASN A 243 10.35 22.55 1.71
C ASN A 243 10.52 21.88 0.34
N GLU A 244 9.79 22.49 -0.61
CA GLU A 244 10.22 22.88 -1.97
C GLU A 244 10.60 21.80 -3.00
N PHE A 245 9.73 21.69 -4.01
CA PHE A 245 10.08 21.65 -5.43
C PHE A 245 11.37 20.92 -5.83
N ASN A 246 11.22 19.78 -6.51
CA ASN A 246 11.99 19.54 -7.73
C ASN A 246 11.18 18.68 -8.72
N LEU A 247 10.89 19.27 -9.88
CA LEU A 247 10.39 18.56 -11.05
C LEU A 247 11.34 17.42 -11.40
N TRP A 248 10.87 16.19 -11.32
CA TRP A 248 11.52 15.06 -11.98
C TRP A 248 11.28 15.15 -13.48
N SER A 249 12.22 15.79 -14.18
CA SER A 249 12.32 15.74 -15.64
C SER A 249 12.82 14.38 -16.11
N SER A 250 12.35 13.98 -17.29
CA SER A 250 12.48 12.73 -18.03
C SER A 250 13.89 12.22 -18.40
N SER A 251 14.95 12.63 -17.70
CA SER A 251 16.34 12.29 -18.05
C SER A 251 16.90 11.03 -17.35
N THR A 252 16.28 10.54 -16.28
CA THR A 252 16.83 9.39 -15.51
C THR A 252 16.43 8.01 -16.05
N LYS A 253 15.46 7.93 -16.98
CA LYS A 253 15.05 6.65 -17.60
C LYS A 253 16.13 6.03 -18.52
N LYS A 254 17.16 6.77 -18.92
CA LYS A 254 18.24 6.24 -19.78
C LYS A 254 19.42 5.63 -19.03
N ALA A 255 19.61 5.93 -17.74
CA ALA A 255 20.73 5.39 -16.98
C ALA A 255 20.44 3.97 -16.47
N PHE A 256 19.19 3.65 -16.16
CA PHE A 256 18.84 2.35 -15.56
C PHE A 256 18.74 1.21 -16.60
N THR A 257 18.55 1.52 -17.88
CA THR A 257 18.45 0.49 -18.94
C THR A 257 19.80 0.08 -19.52
N SER A 258 20.87 0.87 -19.38
CA SER A 258 22.21 0.43 -19.84
C SER A 258 22.88 -0.54 -18.86
N ASP A 259 22.65 -0.37 -17.56
CA ASP A 259 23.33 -1.17 -16.53
C ASP A 259 22.72 -2.57 -16.36
N VAL A 260 21.47 -2.78 -16.78
CA VAL A 260 20.86 -4.12 -16.79
C VAL A 260 21.31 -4.95 -17.99
N HIS A 261 21.62 -4.32 -19.13
CA HIS A 261 22.10 -5.05 -20.32
C HIS A 261 23.55 -5.53 -20.15
N SER A 262 24.40 -4.75 -19.49
CA SER A 262 25.80 -5.14 -19.23
C SER A 262 25.94 -6.28 -18.23
N LEU A 263 24.99 -6.44 -17.30
CA LEU A 263 24.94 -7.54 -16.33
C LEU A 263 24.44 -8.87 -16.92
N LEU A 264 23.77 -8.84 -18.07
CA LEU A 264 23.26 -10.05 -18.74
C LEU A 264 24.23 -10.60 -19.81
N GLU A 265 25.16 -9.77 -20.30
CA GLU A 265 26.14 -10.18 -21.33
C GLU A 265 27.46 -10.72 -20.74
N SER A 266 27.67 -10.66 -19.41
CA SER A 266 28.91 -11.12 -18.77
C SER A 266 28.92 -12.58 -18.28
N ASN A 267 27.90 -13.38 -18.58
CA ASN A 267 27.79 -14.78 -18.12
C ASN A 267 27.87 -15.84 -19.24
N GLU A 268 28.17 -15.44 -20.48
CA GLU A 268 28.43 -16.39 -21.57
C GLU A 268 29.90 -16.34 -21.98
N HIS A 269 30.80 -16.82 -21.12
CA HIS A 269 32.09 -17.42 -21.49
C HIS A 269 32.90 -17.69 -20.22
N ASP A 270 32.80 -18.90 -19.67
CA ASP A 270 33.89 -19.55 -18.93
C ASP A 270 33.43 -20.97 -18.56
N ASP A 271 33.46 -21.88 -19.55
CA ASP A 271 33.40 -23.33 -19.30
C ASP A 271 33.99 -24.12 -20.48
N GLU A 272 35.24 -23.80 -20.83
CA GLU A 272 36.12 -24.73 -21.57
C GLU A 272 37.56 -24.52 -21.10
N ASN A 273 37.99 -25.27 -20.08
CA ASN A 273 39.32 -25.88 -19.98
C ASN A 273 39.60 -26.40 -18.57
N ASN A 274 39.32 -27.67 -18.31
CA ASN A 274 40.19 -28.45 -17.44
C ASN A 274 40.07 -29.94 -17.74
N ASN A 275 40.80 -30.38 -18.75
CA ASN A 275 41.13 -31.80 -18.90
C ASN A 275 42.52 -31.93 -19.53
N LYS A 276 43.56 -32.02 -18.70
CA LYS A 276 44.84 -32.68 -19.04
C LYS A 276 45.79 -32.79 -17.82
N LEU A 277 46.18 -34.05 -17.57
CA LEU A 277 47.43 -34.53 -16.93
C LEU A 277 47.48 -34.33 -15.40
N THR A 278 47.61 -35.37 -14.57
CA THR A 278 48.41 -36.61 -14.64
C THR A 278 47.77 -37.74 -13.85
#